data_AF-F2LHL2-F1
#
_entry.id   AF-F2LHL2-F1
#
_cell.length_a   1.000
_cell.length_b   1.000
_cell.length_c   1.000
_cell.angle_alpha   90.00
_cell.angle_beta   90.00
_cell.angle_gamma   90.00
#
_symmetry.space_group_name_H-M   'P 1'
#
loop_
_entity.id
_entity.type
_entity.pdbx_description
1 polymer ?
#
loop_
_entity_poly.entity_id
_entity_poly.type
_entity_poly.pdbx_seq_one_letter_code
_entity_poly.pdbx_strand_id
1 'polypeptide(L)'
;MVKVQRSPRGARPVRTKIMLLPLSTDKVRSLSLENHLALATVRAGRGDLDQLCCLLRVVYLAFYMRGETANSMDVEPYRRAEAALDTCIARVERGEPCLLLDQEQTEIERVLVLHDEQLAAAPKFRYLDAWDQLQHFIVSKQRSPIRSQATE
;
A
#
# COMPACT_ATOMS: atom_id res chain seq x y z
N MET A 1 -39.87 23.45 -22.09
CA MET A 1 -38.41 23.73 -22.17
C MET A 1 -37.81 23.55 -20.79
N VAL A 2 -37.16 22.41 -20.52
CA VAL A 2 -36.53 22.13 -19.21
C VAL A 2 -35.06 22.51 -19.30
N LYS A 3 -34.65 23.54 -18.54
CA LYS A 3 -33.25 23.97 -18.41
C LYS A 3 -32.47 22.91 -17.63
N VAL A 4 -31.62 22.17 -18.32
CA VAL A 4 -30.60 21.31 -17.69
C VAL A 4 -29.51 22.22 -17.12
N GLN A 5 -29.52 22.42 -15.80
CA GLN A 5 -28.40 23.02 -15.09
C GLN A 5 -27.25 22.01 -15.07
N ARG A 6 -26.15 22.34 -15.75
CA ARG A 6 -24.90 21.56 -15.69
C ARG A 6 -24.18 21.90 -14.40
N SER A 7 -24.03 20.93 -13.50
CA SER A 7 -23.15 21.06 -12.34
C SER A 7 -21.71 21.37 -12.78
N PRO A 8 -21.01 22.31 -12.12
CA PRO A 8 -19.64 22.61 -12.46
C PRO A 8 -18.76 21.42 -12.05
N ARG A 9 -18.01 20.89 -13.02
CA ARG A 9 -16.96 19.88 -12.79
C ARG A 9 -15.98 20.46 -11.77
N GLY A 10 -15.84 19.80 -10.62
CA GLY A 10 -14.96 20.23 -9.54
C GLY A 10 -13.56 20.49 -10.06
N ALA A 11 -13.11 21.74 -9.99
CA ALA A 11 -11.74 22.11 -10.28
C ALA A 11 -10.84 21.41 -9.26
N ARG A 12 -9.93 20.55 -9.72
CA ARG A 12 -8.88 20.01 -8.86
C ARG A 12 -8.12 21.18 -8.24
N PRO A 13 -7.94 21.23 -6.91
CA PRO A 13 -7.26 22.33 -6.26
C PRO A 13 -5.85 22.48 -6.85
N VAL A 14 -5.46 23.73 -7.11
CA VAL A 14 -4.12 24.07 -7.60
C VAL A 14 -3.11 23.59 -6.57
N ARG A 15 -2.20 22.69 -6.97
CA ARG A 15 -1.18 22.14 -6.08
C ARG A 15 -0.19 23.24 -5.70
N THR A 16 0.07 23.40 -4.41
CA THR A 16 1.11 24.31 -3.94
C THR A 16 2.50 23.76 -4.30
N LYS A 17 3.51 24.63 -4.40
CA LYS A 17 4.89 24.22 -4.73
C LYS A 17 5.43 23.13 -3.79
N ILE A 18 5.06 23.17 -2.51
CA ILE A 18 5.44 22.18 -1.49
C ILE A 18 4.90 20.78 -1.82
N MET A 19 3.73 20.69 -2.46
CA MET A 19 3.11 19.40 -2.81
C MET A 19 3.85 18.65 -3.91
N LEU A 20 4.68 19.36 -4.69
CA LEU A 20 5.48 18.79 -5.77
C LEU A 20 6.86 18.31 -5.31
N LEU A 21 7.27 18.70 -4.09
CA LEU A 21 8.53 18.24 -3.49
C LEU A 21 8.34 16.83 -2.89
N PRO A 22 9.41 16.03 -2.79
CA PRO A 22 9.38 14.78 -2.04
C PRO A 22 8.98 14.97 -0.58
N LEU A 23 8.64 13.87 0.09
CA LEU A 23 8.46 13.86 1.54
C LEU A 23 9.78 14.28 2.24
N SER A 24 9.67 14.81 3.45
CA SER A 24 10.87 15.08 4.25
C SER A 24 11.57 13.76 4.59
N THR A 25 12.91 13.79 4.66
CA THR A 25 13.72 12.61 5.01
C THR A 25 13.29 11.99 6.35
N ASP A 26 12.92 12.80 7.34
CA ASP A 26 12.43 12.30 8.62
C ASP A 26 11.11 11.53 8.49
N LYS A 27 10.20 11.99 7.62
CA LYS A 27 8.95 11.29 7.36
C LYS A 27 9.19 9.97 6.63
N VAL A 28 10.09 9.96 5.64
CA VAL A 28 10.47 8.74 4.91
C VAL A 28 11.07 7.71 5.88
N ARG A 29 12.02 8.12 6.73
CA ARG A 29 12.64 7.24 7.74
C ARG A 29 11.63 6.70 8.74
N SER A 30 10.73 7.54 9.23
CA SER A 30 9.70 7.12 10.17
C SER A 30 8.77 6.06 9.56
N LEU A 31 8.33 6.25 8.31
CA LEU A 31 7.46 5.30 7.62
C LEU A 31 8.19 3.98 7.33
N SER A 32 9.41 4.07 6.78
CA SER A 32 10.24 2.90 6.50
C SER A 32 10.49 2.09 7.77
N LEU A 33 10.84 2.75 8.88
CA LEU A 33 11.07 2.09 10.16
C LEU A 33 9.81 1.37 10.68
N GLU A 34 8.64 2.02 10.64
CA GLU A 34 7.37 1.40 11.05
C GLU A 34 7.11 0.11 10.24
N ASN A 35 7.27 0.18 8.93
CA ASN A 35 7.00 -0.93 8.02
C ASN A 35 7.94 -2.11 8.25
N HIS A 36 9.25 -1.84 8.34
CA HIS A 36 10.26 -2.88 8.56
C HIS A 36 10.17 -3.49 9.96
N LEU A 37 9.75 -2.72 10.98
CA LEU A 37 9.49 -3.24 12.32
C LEU A 37 8.28 -4.17 12.36
N ALA A 38 7.22 -3.87 11.60
CA ALA A 38 6.07 -4.76 11.47
C ALA A 38 6.51 -6.13 10.90
N LEU A 39 7.29 -6.12 9.81
CA LEU A 39 7.83 -7.36 9.24
C LEU A 39 8.74 -8.10 10.24
N ALA A 40 9.69 -7.40 10.86
CA ALA A 40 10.62 -8.00 11.82
C ALA A 40 9.90 -8.65 13.02
N THR A 41 8.79 -8.05 13.46
CA THR A 41 7.97 -8.56 14.56
C THR A 41 7.27 -9.88 14.16
N VAL A 42 6.67 -9.93 12.97
CA VAL A 42 6.07 -11.16 12.43
C VAL A 42 7.11 -12.24 12.20
N ARG A 43 8.28 -11.89 11.63
CA ARG A 43 9.40 -12.83 11.42
C ARG A 43 9.94 -13.42 12.73
N ALA A 44 9.88 -12.66 13.82
CA ALA A 44 10.26 -13.13 15.14
C ALA A 44 9.19 -13.99 15.84
N GLY A 45 8.07 -14.29 15.17
CA GLY A 45 6.94 -15.03 15.74
C GLY A 45 6.20 -14.29 16.85
N ARG A 46 6.35 -12.97 16.91
CA ARG A 46 5.69 -12.09 17.88
C ARG A 46 4.65 -11.20 17.21
N GLY A 47 4.28 -11.52 15.98
CA GLY A 47 3.30 -10.77 15.21
C GLY A 47 1.87 -11.09 15.64
N ASP A 48 0.95 -10.21 15.27
CA ASP A 48 -0.48 -10.38 15.33
C ASP A 48 -1.16 -9.78 14.07
N LEU A 49 -2.50 -9.74 14.08
CA LEU A 49 -3.28 -9.15 12.99
C LEU A 49 -2.97 -7.67 12.76
N ASP A 50 -2.54 -6.92 13.78
CA ASP A 50 -2.21 -5.50 13.61
C ASP A 50 -0.95 -5.32 12.77
N GLN A 51 0.09 -6.14 12.98
CA GLN A 51 1.27 -6.10 12.11
C GLN A 51 0.97 -6.61 10.70
N LEU A 52 0.11 -7.63 10.54
CA LEU A 52 -0.32 -8.08 9.21
C LEU A 52 -1.13 -6.99 8.49
N CYS A 53 -2.03 -6.29 9.19
CA CYS A 53 -2.77 -5.16 8.64
C CYS A 53 -1.86 -3.97 8.31
N CYS A 54 -0.82 -3.71 9.11
CA CYS A 54 0.20 -2.72 8.80
C CYS A 54 0.89 -3.04 7.48
N LEU A 55 1.38 -4.28 7.31
CA LEU A 55 2.02 -4.73 6.08
C LEU A 55 1.07 -4.67 4.86
N LEU A 56 -0.19 -5.06 5.03
CA LEU A 56 -1.17 -5.01 3.94
C LEU A 56 -1.46 -3.57 3.50
N ARG A 57 -1.51 -2.63 4.45
CA ARG A 57 -1.62 -1.20 4.12
C ARG A 57 -0.43 -0.70 3.32
N VAL A 58 0.78 -1.17 3.63
CA VAL A 58 1.99 -0.84 2.85
C VAL A 58 1.89 -1.39 1.43
N VAL A 59 1.47 -2.64 1.26
CA VAL A 59 1.25 -3.23 -0.07
C VAL A 59 0.30 -2.39 -0.90
N TYR A 60 -0.80 -1.91 -0.33
CA TYR A 60 -1.75 -1.04 -1.04
C TYR A 60 -1.22 0.35 -1.31
N LEU A 61 -0.54 0.99 -0.36
CA LEU A 61 0.11 2.28 -0.62
C LEU A 61 1.12 2.16 -1.76
N ALA A 62 1.97 1.13 -1.73
CA ALA A 62 2.96 0.89 -2.76
C ALA A 62 2.32 0.63 -4.13
N PHE A 63 1.24 -0.14 -4.16
CA PHE A 63 0.45 -0.37 -5.38
C PHE A 63 -0.20 0.90 -5.93
N TYR A 64 -0.78 1.75 -5.08
CA TYR A 64 -1.37 3.03 -5.52
C TYR A 64 -0.32 4.05 -5.97
N MET A 65 0.91 3.93 -5.47
CA MET A 65 2.07 4.73 -5.87
C MET A 65 2.86 4.10 -7.04
N ARG A 66 2.37 3.02 -7.67
CA ARG A 66 3.04 2.40 -8.82
C ARG A 66 3.27 3.39 -9.96
N GLY A 67 4.40 3.26 -10.63
CA GLY A 67 4.81 4.15 -11.72
C GLY A 67 5.48 5.45 -11.29
N GLU A 68 5.66 5.68 -9.99
CA GLU A 68 6.48 6.80 -9.48
C GLU A 68 7.98 6.49 -9.56
N THR A 69 8.35 5.21 -9.60
CA THR A 69 9.72 4.75 -9.90
C THR A 69 9.70 3.71 -11.03
N ALA A 70 10.78 3.58 -11.78
CA ALA A 70 10.89 2.58 -12.86
C ALA A 70 10.63 1.15 -12.37
N ASN A 71 11.12 0.83 -11.17
CA ASN A 71 10.98 -0.49 -10.54
C ASN A 71 9.55 -0.78 -10.05
N SER A 72 8.73 0.25 -9.86
CA SER A 72 7.40 0.12 -9.25
C SER A 72 6.26 -0.15 -10.23
N MET A 73 6.53 -0.21 -11.54
CA MET A 73 5.48 -0.31 -12.57
C MET A 73 4.78 -1.66 -12.62
N ASP A 74 5.51 -2.75 -12.36
CA ASP A 74 4.98 -4.10 -12.40
C ASP A 74 3.98 -4.33 -11.26
N VAL A 75 2.83 -4.93 -11.58
CA VAL A 75 1.78 -5.23 -10.61
C VAL A 75 2.09 -6.51 -9.81
N GLU A 76 2.89 -7.41 -10.38
CA GLU A 76 3.09 -8.76 -9.85
C GLU A 76 3.68 -8.81 -8.43
N PRO A 77 4.70 -7.99 -8.06
CA PRO A 77 5.21 -7.99 -6.69
C PRO A 77 4.14 -7.66 -5.64
N TYR A 78 3.25 -6.69 -5.92
CA TYR A 78 2.19 -6.32 -4.99
C TYR A 78 1.14 -7.41 -4.84
N ARG A 79 0.80 -8.09 -5.94
CA ARG A 79 -0.14 -9.21 -5.97
C ARG A 79 0.36 -10.38 -5.13
N ARG A 80 1.64 -10.73 -5.27
CA ARG A 80 2.25 -11.84 -4.51
C ARG A 80 2.32 -11.52 -3.02
N ALA A 81 2.72 -10.29 -2.67
CA ALA A 81 2.73 -9.85 -1.28
C ALA A 81 1.33 -9.83 -0.66
N GLU A 82 0.31 -9.36 -1.39
CA GLU A 82 -1.08 -9.43 -0.94
C GLU A 82 -1.51 -10.87 -0.68
N ALA A 83 -1.30 -11.77 -1.65
CA ALA A 83 -1.68 -13.17 -1.50
C ALA A 83 -0.96 -13.86 -0.33
N ALA A 84 0.31 -13.52 -0.09
CA ALA A 84 1.09 -14.01 1.04
C ALA A 84 0.49 -13.55 2.39
N LEU A 85 0.12 -12.26 2.49
CA LEU A 85 -0.53 -11.70 3.68
C LEU A 85 -1.92 -12.29 3.89
N ASP A 86 -2.75 -12.41 2.86
CA ASP A 86 -4.08 -13.02 2.94
C ASP A 86 -4.00 -14.49 3.41
N THR A 87 -3.03 -15.24 2.90
CA THR A 87 -2.79 -16.63 3.34
C THR A 87 -2.36 -16.69 4.80
N CYS A 88 -1.50 -15.77 5.24
CA CYS A 88 -1.09 -15.67 6.64
C CYS A 88 -2.26 -15.28 7.57
N ILE A 89 -3.05 -14.29 7.17
CA ILE A 89 -4.25 -13.87 7.90
C ILE A 89 -5.22 -15.05 8.04
N ALA A 90 -5.48 -15.79 6.97
CA ALA A 90 -6.36 -16.96 7.01
C ALA A 90 -5.85 -18.07 7.94
N ARG A 91 -4.52 -18.22 8.11
CA ARG A 91 -3.94 -19.13 9.12
C ARG A 91 -4.20 -18.62 10.54
N VAL A 92 -3.94 -17.34 10.78
CA VAL A 92 -4.16 -16.69 12.09
C VAL A 92 -5.63 -16.77 12.51
N GLU A 93 -6.56 -16.54 11.59
CA GLU A 93 -8.01 -16.65 11.84
C GLU A 93 -8.45 -18.07 12.22
N ARG A 94 -7.70 -19.10 11.80
CA ARG A 94 -7.91 -20.50 12.24
C ARG A 94 -7.24 -20.82 13.59
N GLY A 95 -6.63 -19.84 14.23
CA GLY A 95 -5.93 -20.00 15.51
C GLY A 95 -4.49 -20.48 15.38
N GLU A 96 -3.91 -20.47 14.18
CA GLU A 96 -2.49 -20.76 13.97
C GLU A 96 -1.62 -19.56 14.39
N PRO A 97 -0.34 -19.78 14.76
CA PRO A 97 0.57 -18.67 15.06
C PRO A 97 0.76 -17.71 13.87
N CYS A 98 0.89 -16.42 14.16
CA CYS A 98 1.19 -15.40 13.16
C CYS A 98 2.64 -15.52 12.66
N LEU A 99 2.82 -16.31 11.62
CA LEU A 99 4.11 -16.59 10.98
C LEU A 99 3.99 -16.52 9.46
N LEU A 100 5.03 -15.94 8.86
CA LEU A 100 5.25 -15.93 7.42
C LEU A 100 6.26 -17.02 7.07
N LEU A 101 5.96 -17.81 6.03
CA LEU A 101 6.89 -18.76 5.43
C LEU A 101 8.00 -18.01 4.69
N ASP A 102 9.16 -18.64 4.48
CA ASP A 102 10.33 -17.97 3.87
C ASP A 102 10.02 -17.32 2.50
N GLN A 103 9.21 -17.98 1.67
CA GLN A 103 8.77 -17.41 0.39
C GLN A 103 7.85 -16.20 0.60
N GLU A 104 6.90 -16.30 1.53
CA GLU A 104 5.97 -15.21 1.85
C GLU A 104 6.72 -13.98 2.40
N GLN A 105 7.72 -14.21 3.25
CA GLN A 105 8.62 -13.15 3.74
C GLN A 105 9.33 -12.45 2.59
N THR A 106 9.86 -13.23 1.63
CA THR A 106 10.59 -12.70 0.47
C THR A 106 9.70 -11.79 -0.40
N GLU A 107 8.44 -12.17 -0.62
CA GLU A 107 7.50 -11.35 -1.39
C GLU A 107 7.19 -10.02 -0.70
N ILE A 108 7.06 -10.03 0.64
CA ILE A 108 6.80 -8.81 1.42
C ILE A 108 8.04 -7.91 1.44
N GLU A 109 9.23 -8.46 1.67
CA GLU A 109 10.50 -7.72 1.64
C GLU A 109 10.70 -6.97 0.33
N ARG A 110 10.39 -7.63 -0.79
CA ARG A 110 10.47 -7.01 -2.11
C ARG A 110 9.58 -5.78 -2.23
N VAL A 111 8.35 -5.84 -1.71
CA VAL A 111 7.44 -4.68 -1.72
C VAL A 111 7.91 -3.59 -0.76
N LEU A 112 8.47 -3.92 0.39
CA LEU A 112 9.02 -2.92 1.31
C LEU A 112 10.17 -2.12 0.67
N VAL A 113 11.10 -2.81 -0.01
CA VAL A 113 12.21 -2.15 -0.73
C VAL A 113 11.67 -1.24 -1.84
N LEU A 114 10.70 -1.72 -2.63
CA LEU A 114 10.06 -0.89 -3.65
C LEU A 114 9.36 0.33 -3.04
N HIS A 115 8.72 0.17 -1.89
CA HIS A 115 8.03 1.27 -1.23
C HIS A 115 9.00 2.30 -0.65
N ASP A 116 10.15 1.88 -0.11
CA ASP A 116 11.20 2.79 0.34
C ASP A 116 11.72 3.67 -0.81
N GLU A 117 11.94 3.07 -2.00
CA GLU A 117 12.31 3.82 -3.20
C GLU A 117 11.23 4.83 -3.59
N GLN A 118 9.95 4.42 -3.57
CA GLN A 118 8.82 5.30 -3.86
C GLN A 118 8.73 6.45 -2.85
N LEU A 119 8.87 6.20 -1.55
CA LEU A 119 8.78 7.24 -0.51
C LEU A 119 9.92 8.27 -0.64
N ALA A 120 11.11 7.84 -1.06
CA ALA A 120 12.25 8.71 -1.26
C ALA A 120 12.12 9.60 -2.51
N ALA A 121 11.49 9.09 -3.58
CA ALA A 121 11.45 9.76 -4.88
C ALA A 121 10.12 10.51 -5.15
N ALA A 122 9.00 9.99 -4.68
CA ALA A 122 7.69 10.47 -5.09
C ALA A 122 7.37 11.86 -4.54
N PRO A 123 6.75 12.74 -5.35
CA PRO A 123 6.19 13.99 -4.86
C PRO A 123 5.17 13.75 -3.73
N LYS A 124 5.13 14.63 -2.74
CA LYS A 124 4.24 14.56 -1.59
C LYS A 124 2.77 14.34 -1.96
N PHE A 125 2.30 14.98 -3.03
CA PHE A 125 0.91 14.80 -3.47
C PHE A 125 0.58 13.36 -3.85
N ARG A 126 1.54 12.58 -4.35
CA ARG A 126 1.32 11.19 -4.77
C ARG A 126 1.11 10.28 -3.58
N TYR A 127 1.89 10.47 -2.53
CA TYR A 127 1.68 9.80 -1.26
C TYR A 127 0.30 10.12 -0.67
N LEU A 128 -0.12 11.38 -0.70
CA LEU A 128 -1.44 11.79 -0.21
C LEU A 128 -2.58 11.23 -1.07
N ASP A 129 -2.46 11.29 -2.40
CA ASP A 129 -3.44 10.69 -3.32
C ASP A 129 -3.57 9.17 -3.11
N ALA A 130 -2.46 8.47 -2.81
CA ALA A 130 -2.45 7.05 -2.49
C ALA A 130 -3.09 6.75 -1.13
N TRP A 131 -2.82 7.60 -0.14
CA TRP A 131 -3.43 7.51 1.19
C TRP A 131 -4.95 7.71 1.14
N ASP A 132 -5.43 8.71 0.40
CA ASP A 132 -6.86 8.97 0.23
C ASP A 132 -7.56 7.78 -0.46
N GLN A 133 -6.91 7.17 -1.46
CA GLN A 133 -7.42 5.95 -2.11
C GLN A 133 -7.52 4.77 -1.13
N LEU A 134 -6.50 4.58 -0.29
CA LEU A 134 -6.52 3.55 0.75
C LEU A 134 -7.64 3.80 1.77
N GLN A 135 -7.82 5.03 2.23
CA GLN A 135 -8.91 5.39 3.15
C GLN A 135 -10.29 5.12 2.52
N HIS A 136 -10.47 5.49 1.25
CA HIS A 136 -11.70 5.20 0.53
C HIS A 136 -11.95 3.70 0.41
N PHE A 137 -10.91 2.92 0.08
CA PHE A 137 -11.00 1.46 0.02
C PHE A 137 -11.47 0.86 1.35
N ILE A 138 -10.83 1.23 2.47
CA ILE A 138 -11.18 0.76 3.82
C ILE A 138 -12.66 1.01 4.16
N VAL A 139 -13.19 2.18 3.79
CA VAL A 139 -14.60 2.53 4.05
C VAL A 139 -15.55 1.81 3.09
N SER A 140 -15.14 1.60 1.84
CA SER A 140 -16.03 1.14 0.76
C SER A 140 -16.42 -0.35 0.81
N LYS A 141 -15.77 -1.17 1.65
CA LYS A 141 -15.93 -2.64 1.70
C LYS A 141 -15.80 -3.32 0.32
N GLN A 142 -15.06 -2.71 -0.60
CA GLN A 142 -14.83 -3.27 -1.94
C GLN A 142 -13.88 -4.47 -1.86
N ARG A 143 -13.87 -5.29 -2.92
CA ARG A 143 -12.86 -6.34 -3.11
C ARG A 143 -11.46 -5.72 -3.28
N SER A 144 -10.43 -6.53 -3.09
CA SER A 144 -9.03 -6.13 -3.23
C SER A 144 -8.79 -5.17 -4.42
N PRO A 145 -8.02 -4.09 -4.22
CA PRO A 145 -7.65 -3.17 -5.29
C PRO A 145 -6.64 -3.78 -6.28
N ILE A 146 -5.94 -4.84 -5.88
CA ILE A 146 -4.98 -5.58 -6.70
C ILE A 146 -5.72 -6.78 -7.29
N ARG A 147 -6.50 -6.53 -8.35
CA ARG A 147 -7.33 -7.59 -8.97
C ARG A 147 -6.50 -8.82 -9.31
N SER A 148 -6.86 -9.97 -8.72
CA SER A 148 -6.51 -11.31 -9.21
C SER A 148 -6.87 -11.38 -10.71
N GLN A 149 -5.96 -11.72 -11.61
CA GLN A 149 -6.37 -11.97 -12.99
C GLN A 149 -7.39 -13.11 -12.91
N ALA A 150 -8.62 -12.84 -13.34
CA ALA A 150 -9.52 -13.91 -13.69
C ALA A 150 -8.82 -14.64 -14.83
N THR A 151 -8.36 -15.86 -14.58
CA THR A 151 -8.06 -16.81 -15.64
C THR A 151 -9.36 -16.98 -16.43
N GLU A 152 -9.41 -16.39 -17.62
CA GLU A 152 -10.33 -16.83 -18.69
C GLU A 152 -9.98 -18.25 -19.13
#